data_AF-A0A527XB57-F1
#
_entry.id   AF-A0A527XB57-F1
#
_cell.length_a   1.000
_cell.length_b   1.000
_cell.length_c   1.000
_cell.angle_alpha   90.00
_cell.angle_beta   90.00
_cell.angle_gamma   90.00
#
_symmetry.space_group_name_H-M   'P 1'
#
loop_
_entity.id
_entity.type
_entity.pdbx_description
1 polymer ?
#
loop_
_entity_poly.entity_id
_entity_poly.type
_entity_poly.pdbx_seq_one_letter_code
_entity_poly.pdbx_strand_id
1 'polypeptide(L)' 'LNAVVMRIQLSGPQRGLVGPDLYNQLFTMHGVTMMFLFAVPIVQATGIYLVPLMVGTRNIAFPRLNAFSY' A
#
# COMPACT_ATOMS: atom_id res chain seq x y z
N LEU A 1 -1.06 6.62 9.40
CA LEU A 1 -1.62 6.91 10.74
C LEU A 1 -3.01 6.30 10.97
N ASN A 2 -3.85 6.13 9.93
CA ASN A 2 -5.21 5.54 10.01
C ASN A 2 -5.26 4.24 10.84
N ALA A 3 -4.33 3.31 10.62
CA ALA A 3 -4.26 2.06 11.37
C ALA A 3 -4.06 2.25 12.87
N VAL A 4 -3.23 3.22 13.27
CA VAL A 4 -2.95 3.50 14.69
C VAL A 4 -4.20 4.05 15.35
N VAL A 5 -4.90 4.98 14.68
CA VAL A 5 -6.16 5.52 15.18
C VAL A 5 -7.21 4.42 15.37
N MET A 6 -7.37 3.52 14.39
CA MET A 6 -8.27 2.37 14.50
C MET A 6 -7.90 1.44 15.66
N ARG A 7 -6.60 1.14 15.86
CA ARG A 7 -6.16 0.29 16.97
C ARG A 7 -6.36 0.95 18.33
N ILE A 8 -6.19 2.27 18.44
CA ILE A 8 -6.47 3.00 19.67
C ILE A 8 -7.99 3.02 19.95
N GLN A 9 -8.83 3.21 18.93
CA GLN A 9 -10.29 3.10 19.07
C GLN A 9 -10.70 1.70 19.59
N LEU A 10 -10.06 0.63 19.11
CA LEU A 10 -10.36 -0.75 19.51
C LEU A 10 -9.59 -1.24 20.75
N SER A 11 -8.77 -0.41 21.38
CA SER A 11 -7.91 -0.86 22.48
C SER A 11 -8.64 -1.06 23.82
N GLY A 12 -9.95 -0.82 23.86
CA GLY A 12 -10.84 -1.12 24.97
C GLY A 12 -12.32 -0.96 24.56
N PRO A 13 -13.27 -1.56 25.30
CA PRO A 13 -14.69 -1.43 25.00
C PRO A 13 -15.20 0.00 25.18
N GLN A 14 -16.26 0.36 24.44
CA GLN A 14 -16.99 1.64 24.57
C GLN A 14 -16.14 2.92 24.44
N ARG A 15 -15.00 2.84 23.75
CA ARG A 15 -14.20 4.04 23.45
C ARG A 15 -14.91 4.94 22.43
N GLY A 16 -14.90 6.24 22.68
CA GLY A 16 -15.51 7.26 21.82
C GLY A 16 -14.49 8.12 21.06
N LEU A 17 -13.31 7.58 20.70
CA LEU A 17 -12.27 8.36 20.01
C LEU A 17 -12.73 8.73 18.59
N VAL A 18 -13.37 7.80 17.88
CA VAL A 18 -13.96 8.05 16.56
C VAL A 18 -15.36 7.44 16.48
N GLY A 19 -16.27 8.15 15.81
CA GLY A 19 -17.62 7.66 15.52
C GLY A 19 -17.62 6.53 14.46
N PRO A 20 -18.73 5.80 14.33
CA PRO A 20 -18.84 4.67 13.40
C PRO A 20 -18.53 5.01 11.93
N ASP A 21 -19.03 6.14 11.43
CA ASP A 21 -18.81 6.57 10.05
C ASP A 21 -17.34 6.87 9.77
N LEU A 22 -16.68 7.61 10.67
CA LEU A 22 -15.27 7.94 10.54
C LEU A 22 -14.41 6.67 10.65
N TYR A 23 -14.75 5.73 11.53
CA TYR A 23 -14.07 4.44 11.61
C TYR A 23 -14.12 3.68 10.29
N ASN A 24 -15.29 3.61 9.65
CA ASN A 24 -15.47 2.94 8.36
C ASN A 24 -14.69 3.60 7.22
N GLN A 25 -14.63 4.94 7.22
CA GLN A 25 -13.80 5.70 6.27
C GLN A 25 -12.31 5.43 6.50
N LEU A 26 -11.85 5.46 7.76
CA LEU A 26 -10.45 5.17 8.11
C LEU A 26 -10.04 3.75 7.70
N PHE A 27 -10.92 2.77 7.92
CA PHE A 27 -10.70 1.39 7.50
C PHE A 27 -10.55 1.27 5.98
N THR A 28 -11.52 1.84 5.24
CA THR A 28 -11.51 1.83 3.77
C THR A 28 -10.25 2.52 3.22
N MET A 29 -9.95 3.73 3.71
CA MET A 29 -8.78 4.48 3.25
C MET A 29 -7.47 3.79 3.61
N HIS A 30 -7.39 3.17 4.79
CA HIS A 30 -6.21 2.39 5.16
C HIS A 30 -6.02 1.19 4.22
N GLY A 31 -7.08 0.42 3.96
CA GLY A 31 -7.04 -0.74 3.07
C GLY A 31 -6.64 -0.37 1.64
N VAL A 32 -7.30 0.62 1.04
CA VAL A 32 -7.01 1.07 -0.32
C VAL A 32 -5.56 1.58 -0.44
N THR A 33 -5.11 2.39 0.53
CA THR A 33 -3.73 2.91 0.52
C THR A 33 -2.71 1.79 0.66
N MET A 34 -2.90 0.86 1.61
CA MET A 34 -1.92 -0.21 1.82
C MET A 34 -1.88 -1.22 0.68
N MET A 35 -3.02 -1.53 0.06
CA MET A 35 -3.04 -2.50 -1.04
C MET A 35 -2.51 -1.87 -2.34
N PHE A 36 -3.07 -0.74 -2.76
CA PHE A 36 -2.82 -0.18 -4.09
C PHE A 36 -1.69 0.85 -4.14
N LEU A 37 -1.45 1.58 -3.06
CA LEU A 37 -0.41 2.62 -3.02
C LEU A 37 0.85 2.20 -2.26
N PHE A 38 0.85 1.00 -1.65
CA PHE A 38 2.02 0.46 -0.96
C PHE A 38 2.38 -0.96 -1.43
N ALA A 39 1.52 -1.95 -1.21
CA ALA A 39 1.87 -3.36 -1.49
C ALA A 39 2.15 -3.59 -2.98
N VAL A 40 1.23 -3.17 -3.86
CA VAL A 40 1.41 -3.31 -5.32
C VAL A 40 2.67 -2.57 -5.82
N PRO A 41 2.88 -1.27 -5.51
CA PRO A 41 4.08 -0.55 -5.93
C PRO A 41 5.39 -1.14 -5.40
N ILE A 42 5.43 -1.60 -4.14
CA ILE A 42 6.64 -2.20 -3.56
C ILE A 42 7.00 -3.50 -4.30
N VAL A 43 6.02 -4.35 -4.58
CA VAL A 43 6.24 -5.60 -5.34
C VAL A 43 6.69 -5.27 -6.77
N GLN A 44 6.06 -4.28 -7.42
CA GLN A 44 6.46 -3.84 -8.75
C GLN A 44 7.88 -3.29 -8.78
N ALA A 45 8.25 -2.39 -7.86
CA ALA A 45 9.59 -1.81 -7.77
C ALA A 45 10.65 -2.91 -7.54
N THR A 46 10.35 -3.84 -6.65
CA THR A 46 11.20 -5.01 -6.39
C THR A 46 11.36 -5.87 -7.64
N GLY A 47 10.27 -6.12 -8.38
CA GLY A 47 10.29 -6.88 -9.63
C GLY A 47 11.09 -6.19 -10.73
N ILE A 48 10.87 -4.88 -10.94
CA ILE A 48 11.58 -4.06 -11.94
C ILE A 48 13.09 -4.09 -11.70
N TYR A 49 13.52 -4.07 -10.43
CA TYR A 49 14.93 -4.12 -10.07
C TYR A 49 15.53 -5.53 -10.11
N LEU A 50 14.87 -6.53 -9.50
CA LEU A 50 15.45 -7.84 -9.30
C LEU A 50 15.31 -8.77 -10.51
N VAL A 51 14.19 -8.74 -11.23
CA VAL A 51 13.92 -9.72 -12.31
C VAL A 51 14.94 -9.65 -13.45
N PRO A 52 15.36 -8.47 -13.94
CA PRO A 52 16.40 -8.41 -14.97
C PRO A 52 17.73 -9.02 -14.52
N LEU A 53 18.09 -8.80 -13.25
CA LEU A 53 19.31 -9.36 -12.66
C LEU A 53 19.22 -10.90 -12.55
N MET A 54 18.05 -11.43 -12.21
CA MET A 54 17.82 -12.88 -12.09
C MET A 54 17.89 -13.59 -13.45
N VAL A 55 17.43 -12.96 -14.52
CA VAL A 55 17.38 -13.55 -15.87
C VAL A 55 18.60 -13.14 -16.73
N GLY A 56 19.50 -12.32 -16.18
CA GLY A 56 20.71 -11.86 -16.88
C GLY A 56 20.44 -10.86 -18.01
N THR A 57 19.27 -10.21 -18.02
CA THR A 57 18.93 -9.21 -19.03
C THR A 57 19.38 -7.82 -18.59
N ARG A 58 19.78 -6.99 -19.55
CA ARG A 58 20.25 -5.62 -19.27
C ARG A 58 19.13 -4.70 -18.78
N ASN A 59 17.89 -4.95 -19.22
CA ASN A 59 16.76 -4.10 -18.90
C ASN A 59 15.43 -4.88 -19.02
N ILE A 60 14.36 -4.29 -18.53
CA ILE A 60 12.98 -4.74 -18.75
C ILE A 60 12.53 -4.48 -20.21
N ALA A 61 11.49 -5.20 -20.66
CA ALA A 61 11.06 -5.20 -22.07
C ALA A 61 10.66 -3.81 -22.62
N PHE A 62 10.02 -2.97 -21.81
CA PHE A 62 9.55 -1.64 -22.22
C PHE A 62 9.97 -0.55 -21.23
N PRO A 63 11.23 -0.06 -21.27
CA PRO A 63 11.75 0.86 -20.25
C PRO A 63 10.99 2.19 -20.15
N ARG A 64 10.50 2.74 -21.27
CA ARG A 64 9.75 4.01 -21.29
C ARG A 64 8.33 3.87 -20.76
N LEU A 65 7.63 2.77 -21.10
CA LEU A 65 6.28 2.52 -20.57
C LEU A 65 6.32 2.24 -19.07
N ASN A 66 7.38 1.56 -18.60
CA ASN A 66 7.58 1.34 -17.19
C ASN A 66 7.86 2.64 -16.43
N ALA A 67 8.66 3.55 -17.00
CA ALA A 67 8.88 4.88 -16.43
C ALA A 67 7.59 5.72 -16.36
N PHE A 68 6.64 5.53 -17.29
CA PHE A 68 5.31 6.16 -17.25
C PHE A 68 4.38 5.53 -16.21
N SER A 69 4.66 4.30 -15.78
CA SER A 69 3.83 3.58 -14.80
C SER A 69 4.10 3.99 -13.34
N TYR A 70 5.08 4.87 -13.12
CA TYR A 70 5.43 5.45 -11.82
C TYR A 70 4.80 6.84 -11.69
#